data_AF-A0A5C5XW29-F1
#
_entry.id   AF-A0A5C5XW29-F1
#
_cell.length_a   1.000
_cell.length_b   1.000
_cell.length_c   1.000
_cell.angle_alpha   90.00
_cell.angle_beta   90.00
_cell.angle_gamma   90.00
#
_symmetry.space_group_name_H-M   'P 1'
#
loop_
_entity.id
_entity.type
_entity.pdbx_description
1 polymer ?
#
loop_
_entity_poly.entity_id
_entity_poly.type
_entity_poly.pdbx_seq_one_letter_code
_entity_poly.pdbx_strand_id
1 'polypeptide(L)'
;MALAARHSRSHDSLAANLWLSDVVDTLGGDGSELTELLRRSVDSVAAGESTMSFADSLGLSQGVSGYTYHTVPVAIHAWLSHPRDYRQAVTEIIRCGGDADTTAAIVGGIVGAGVGEDGIPRAWIDGIWEYPRSVSWMRSLGETLADTIHEKRPAKPPTVNPIAVLFRNVLFLFIVLFHGFRRLAPPYK
;
A
#
# COMPACT_ATOMS: atom_id res chain seq x y z
N MET A 1 2.64 1.57 -10.17
CA MET A 1 2.06 0.65 -9.17
C MET A 1 1.41 -0.59 -9.77
N ALA A 2 0.47 -0.52 -10.71
CA ALA A 2 -0.16 -1.71 -11.30
C ALA A 2 0.86 -2.69 -11.92
N LEU A 3 1.87 -2.18 -12.63
CA LEU A 3 2.97 -2.99 -13.17
C LEU A 3 3.77 -3.70 -12.07
N ALA A 4 4.01 -3.02 -10.94
CA ALA A 4 4.71 -3.62 -9.79
C ALA A 4 3.90 -4.77 -9.19
N ALA A 5 2.60 -4.58 -8.96
CA ALA A 5 1.72 -5.65 -8.47
C ALA A 5 1.65 -6.85 -9.44
N ARG A 6 1.59 -6.59 -10.76
CA ARG A 6 1.64 -7.64 -11.78
C ARG A 6 2.94 -8.44 -11.70
N HIS A 7 4.08 -7.75 -11.63
CA HIS A 7 5.40 -8.36 -11.54
C HIS A 7 5.60 -9.15 -10.25
N SER A 8 5.11 -8.61 -9.13
CA SER A 8 5.11 -9.28 -7.82
C SER A 8 4.37 -10.64 -7.88
N ARG A 9 3.29 -10.72 -8.66
CA ARG A 9 2.53 -11.96 -8.88
C ARG A 9 3.19 -12.93 -9.86
N SER A 10 3.81 -12.43 -10.92
CA SER A 10 4.22 -13.26 -12.07
C SER A 10 5.63 -13.84 -11.97
N HIS A 11 6.48 -13.35 -11.06
CA HIS A 11 7.88 -13.75 -10.99
C HIS A 11 8.29 -14.13 -9.56
N ASP A 12 8.89 -15.32 -9.41
CA ASP A 12 9.45 -15.79 -8.13
C ASP A 12 10.75 -15.05 -7.76
N SER A 13 11.54 -14.65 -8.77
CA SER A 13 12.73 -13.81 -8.62
C SER A 13 12.50 -12.48 -9.33
N LEU A 14 12.53 -11.38 -8.58
CA LEU A 14 12.24 -10.06 -9.13
C LEU A 14 13.47 -9.48 -9.86
N ALA A 15 13.39 -9.34 -11.17
CA ALA A 15 14.39 -8.60 -11.94
C ALA A 15 14.01 -7.11 -11.99
N ALA A 16 14.49 -6.33 -11.02
CA ALA A 16 14.16 -4.90 -10.87
C ALA A 16 14.39 -4.09 -12.15
N ASN A 17 15.44 -4.40 -12.92
CA ASN A 17 15.74 -3.75 -14.19
C ASN A 17 14.74 -4.08 -15.31
N LEU A 18 14.20 -5.30 -15.36
CA LEU A 18 13.16 -5.66 -16.31
C LEU A 18 11.86 -4.92 -15.98
N TRP A 19 11.51 -4.86 -14.70
CA TRP A 19 10.36 -4.07 -14.25
C TRP A 19 10.52 -2.58 -14.58
N LEU A 20 11.71 -1.99 -14.37
CA LEU A 20 11.96 -0.59 -14.70
C LEU A 20 11.82 -0.35 -16.21
N SER A 21 12.34 -1.24 -17.06
CA SER A 21 12.17 -1.16 -18.52
C SER A 21 10.70 -1.11 -18.91
N ASP A 22 9.88 -2.04 -18.39
CA ASP A 22 8.43 -2.06 -18.64
C ASP A 22 7.75 -0.75 -18.24
N VAL A 23 8.19 -0.15 -17.12
CA VAL A 23 7.65 1.13 -16.64
C VAL A 23 8.03 2.28 -17.57
N VAL A 24 9.29 2.34 -18.01
CA VAL A 24 9.75 3.38 -18.95
C VAL A 24 8.99 3.31 -20.27
N ASP A 25 8.82 2.11 -20.81
CA ASP A 25 8.07 1.89 -22.06
C ASP A 25 6.60 2.31 -21.92
N THR A 26 6.02 2.16 -20.72
CA THR A 26 4.62 2.52 -20.45
C THR A 26 4.43 4.02 -20.21
N LEU A 27 5.36 4.69 -19.53
CA LEU A 27 5.25 6.11 -19.19
C LEU A 27 5.64 7.05 -20.33
N GLY A 28 6.52 6.61 -21.23
CA GLY A 28 7.03 7.45 -22.31
C GLY A 28 7.82 8.66 -21.80
N GLY A 29 7.97 9.69 -22.65
CA GLY A 29 8.82 10.87 -22.38
C GLY A 29 8.29 11.81 -21.29
N ASP A 30 6.97 11.87 -21.09
CA ASP A 30 6.32 12.79 -20.15
C ASP A 30 6.56 12.40 -18.68
N GLY A 31 6.97 11.14 -18.43
CA GLY A 31 7.28 10.61 -17.10
C GLY A 31 8.77 10.59 -16.74
N SER A 32 9.60 11.41 -17.39
CA SER A 32 11.06 11.38 -17.25
C SER A 32 11.57 11.60 -15.82
N GLU A 33 10.98 12.56 -15.08
CA GLU A 33 11.35 12.82 -13.68
C GLU A 33 11.01 11.63 -12.77
N LEU A 34 9.80 11.07 -12.90
CA LEU A 34 9.40 9.91 -12.12
C LEU A 34 10.27 8.68 -12.47
N THR A 35 10.58 8.50 -13.76
CA THR A 35 11.46 7.45 -14.24
C THR A 35 12.85 7.54 -13.59
N GLU A 36 13.40 8.74 -13.48
CA GLU A 36 14.70 8.94 -12.84
C GLU A 36 14.67 8.62 -11.35
N LEU A 37 13.60 8.99 -10.65
CA LEU A 37 13.41 8.61 -9.25
C LEU A 37 13.26 7.09 -9.06
N LEU A 38 12.58 6.42 -10.00
CA LEU A 38 12.46 4.96 -9.99
C LEU A 38 13.80 4.28 -10.29
N ARG A 39 14.60 4.83 -11.19
CA ARG A 39 15.97 4.36 -11.44
C ARG A 39 16.82 4.47 -10.16
N ARG A 40 16.80 5.63 -9.50
CA ARG A 40 17.47 5.82 -8.20
C ARG A 40 17.01 4.83 -7.15
N SER A 41 15.72 4.49 -7.11
CA SER A 41 15.19 3.45 -6.22
C SER A 41 15.78 2.08 -6.51
N VAL A 42 15.86 1.67 -7.79
CA VAL A 42 16.46 0.40 -8.19
C VAL A 42 17.94 0.35 -7.84
N ASP A 43 18.68 1.44 -8.10
CA ASP A 43 20.11 1.53 -7.82
C ASP A 43 20.40 1.46 -6.30
N SER A 44 19.59 2.15 -5.49
CA SER A 44 19.69 2.15 -4.03
C SER A 44 19.42 0.75 -3.43
N VAL A 45 18.42 0.02 -3.96
CA VAL A 45 18.17 -1.38 -3.57
C VAL A 45 19.33 -2.28 -3.97
N ALA A 46 19.88 -2.11 -5.18
CA ALA A 46 21.04 -2.88 -5.64
C ALA A 46 22.29 -2.62 -4.80
N ALA A 47 22.43 -1.40 -4.25
CA ALA A 47 23.47 -1.04 -3.30
C ALA A 47 23.22 -1.57 -1.87
N GLY A 48 22.06 -2.18 -1.59
CA GLY A 48 21.70 -2.72 -0.29
C GLY A 48 21.34 -1.65 0.74
N GLU A 49 20.92 -0.47 0.30
CA GLU A 49 20.47 0.60 1.19
C GLU A 49 19.10 0.26 1.81
N SER A 50 18.84 0.81 3.00
CA SER A 50 17.51 0.70 3.62
C SER A 50 16.53 1.69 2.97
N THR A 51 15.24 1.37 3.01
CA THR A 51 14.19 2.26 2.49
C THR A 51 14.20 3.62 3.21
N MET A 52 14.58 3.65 4.49
CA MET A 52 14.74 4.88 5.25
C MET A 52 15.91 5.73 4.71
N SER A 53 17.07 5.11 4.48
CA SER A 53 18.23 5.80 3.90
C SER A 53 17.93 6.33 2.49
N PHE A 54 17.19 5.56 1.69
CA PHE A 54 16.73 6.02 0.38
C PHE A 54 15.81 7.24 0.51
N ALA A 55 14.81 7.19 1.40
CA ALA A 55 13.92 8.33 1.66
C ALA A 55 14.69 9.58 2.13
N ASP A 56 15.68 9.41 3.00
CA ASP A 56 16.58 10.49 3.43
C ASP A 56 17.35 11.10 2.25
N SER A 57 17.81 10.28 1.30
CA SER A 57 18.50 10.73 0.07
C SER A 57 17.61 11.55 -0.88
N LEU A 58 16.29 11.48 -0.68
CA LEU A 58 15.28 12.29 -1.38
C LEU A 58 14.88 13.54 -0.57
N GLY A 59 15.51 13.77 0.59
CA GLY A 59 15.15 14.86 1.50
C GLY A 59 13.91 14.59 2.36
N LEU A 60 13.49 13.33 2.47
CA LEU A 60 12.25 12.92 3.15
C LEU A 60 12.49 12.40 4.58
N SER A 61 13.52 12.90 5.26
CA SER A 61 13.90 12.46 6.61
C SER A 61 12.86 12.75 7.70
N GLN A 62 11.92 13.65 7.41
CA GLN A 62 10.79 13.96 8.29
C GLN A 62 9.52 13.17 7.94
N GLY A 63 9.58 12.30 6.94
CA GLY A 63 8.44 11.51 6.48
C GLY A 63 8.22 11.56 4.97
N VAL A 64 7.70 10.47 4.42
CA VAL A 64 7.24 10.41 3.03
C VAL A 64 5.91 11.15 2.93
N SER A 65 5.83 12.23 2.15
CA SER A 65 4.54 12.91 1.98
C SER A 65 3.62 12.17 1.00
N GLY A 66 2.34 12.55 0.96
CA GLY A 66 1.36 12.04 -0.01
C GLY A 66 1.55 12.56 -1.44
N TYR A 67 2.66 13.25 -1.72
CA TYR A 67 2.99 13.65 -3.09
C TYR A 67 3.50 12.44 -3.87
N THR A 68 2.93 12.18 -5.06
CA THR A 68 3.23 10.98 -5.86
C THR A 68 4.72 10.75 -6.11
N TYR A 69 5.51 11.81 -6.34
CA TYR A 69 6.96 11.70 -6.57
C TYR A 69 7.75 11.38 -5.30
N HIS A 70 7.14 11.48 -4.12
CA HIS A 70 7.72 10.99 -2.86
C HIS A 70 7.22 9.56 -2.58
N THR A 71 5.90 9.37 -2.62
CA THR A 71 5.25 8.10 -2.30
C THR A 71 5.69 6.97 -3.21
N VAL A 72 5.68 7.18 -4.54
CA VAL A 72 5.90 6.10 -5.51
C VAL A 72 7.32 5.53 -5.43
N PRO A 73 8.39 6.34 -5.49
CA PRO A 73 9.75 5.80 -5.43
C PRO A 73 10.05 5.08 -4.12
N VAL A 74 9.62 5.61 -2.97
CA VAL A 74 9.90 5.00 -1.67
C VAL A 74 9.09 3.71 -1.47
N ALA A 75 7.83 3.67 -1.93
CA ALA A 75 7.04 2.45 -1.89
C ALA A 75 7.59 1.36 -2.82
N ILE A 76 8.09 1.74 -4.01
CA ILE A 76 8.78 0.80 -4.90
C ILE A 76 10.06 0.29 -4.24
N HIS A 77 10.87 1.17 -3.63
CA HIS A 77 12.07 0.77 -2.90
C HIS A 77 11.75 -0.29 -1.84
N ALA A 78 10.77 -0.04 -0.96
CA ALA A 78 10.35 -0.99 0.08
C ALA A 78 9.93 -2.35 -0.49
N TRP A 79 9.19 -2.36 -1.60
CA TRP A 79 8.80 -3.58 -2.28
C TRP A 79 10.01 -4.31 -2.89
N LEU A 80 10.90 -3.61 -3.58
CA LEU A 80 12.08 -4.20 -4.19
C LEU A 80 13.07 -4.77 -3.15
N SER A 81 13.18 -4.13 -1.98
CA SER A 81 13.99 -4.62 -0.85
C SER A 81 13.41 -5.90 -0.23
N HIS A 82 12.08 -6.03 -0.19
CA HIS A 82 11.37 -7.11 0.49
C HIS A 82 10.23 -7.70 -0.37
N PRO A 83 10.50 -8.23 -1.59
CA PRO A 83 9.46 -8.53 -2.57
C PRO A 83 8.55 -9.69 -2.17
N ARG A 84 9.01 -10.55 -1.24
CA ARG A 84 8.31 -11.73 -0.75
C ARG A 84 8.10 -11.73 0.78
N ASP A 85 8.53 -10.68 1.48
CA ASP A 85 8.32 -10.55 2.93
C ASP A 85 7.36 -9.39 3.21
N TYR A 86 6.07 -9.73 3.28
CA TYR A 86 5.00 -8.77 3.54
C TYR A 86 5.23 -8.00 4.84
N ARG A 87 5.64 -8.71 5.90
CA ARG A 87 5.84 -8.10 7.22
C ARG A 87 6.95 -7.08 7.15
N GLN A 88 8.09 -7.45 6.58
CA GLN A 88 9.26 -6.59 6.53
C GLN A 88 9.01 -5.38 5.62
N ALA A 89 8.46 -5.58 4.42
CA ALA A 89 8.14 -4.51 3.48
C ALA A 89 7.20 -3.46 4.09
N VAL A 90 6.08 -3.90 4.69
CA VAL A 90 5.09 -2.99 5.29
C VAL A 90 5.65 -2.33 6.55
N THR A 91 6.43 -3.04 7.37
CA THR A 91 7.03 -2.44 8.57
C THR A 91 8.07 -1.39 8.20
N GLU A 92 8.87 -1.63 7.18
CA GLU A 92 9.93 -0.71 6.77
C GLU A 92 9.35 0.60 6.21
N ILE A 93 8.34 0.52 5.34
CA ILE A 93 7.71 1.74 4.80
C ILE A 93 6.99 2.56 5.88
N ILE A 94 6.37 1.91 6.87
CA ILE A 94 5.77 2.61 8.02
C ILE A 94 6.83 3.35 8.83
N ARG A 95 8.03 2.77 8.99
CA ARG A 95 9.14 3.40 9.71
C ARG A 95 9.66 4.66 9.02
N CYS A 96 9.48 4.80 7.71
CA CYS A 96 9.82 6.03 7.00
C CYS A 96 8.95 7.23 7.42
N GLY A 97 7.79 7.01 8.07
CA GLY A 97 6.93 8.07 8.59
C GLY A 97 6.25 8.91 7.50
N GLY A 98 5.62 10.02 7.91
CA GLY A 98 4.81 10.87 7.02
C GLY A 98 3.43 10.27 6.75
N ASP A 99 3.06 10.14 5.48
CA ASP A 99 1.84 9.50 4.95
C ASP A 99 1.99 7.97 4.98
N ALA A 100 2.15 7.45 6.20
CA ALA A 100 2.46 6.05 6.46
C ALA A 100 1.31 5.10 6.10
N ASP A 101 0.06 5.56 6.16
CA ASP A 101 -1.13 4.77 5.80
C ASP A 101 -1.22 4.57 4.29
N THR A 102 -1.08 5.65 3.49
CA THR A 102 -1.11 5.54 2.03
C THR A 102 0.05 4.70 1.50
N THR A 103 1.26 4.97 1.99
CA THR A 103 2.46 4.24 1.54
C THR A 103 2.41 2.76 1.94
N ALA A 104 1.98 2.44 3.17
CA ALA A 104 1.78 1.05 3.60
C ALA A 104 0.69 0.33 2.81
N ALA A 105 -0.43 1.00 2.50
CA ALA A 105 -1.50 0.42 1.67
C ALA A 105 -1.00 0.08 0.26
N ILE A 106 -0.18 0.94 -0.34
CA ILE A 106 0.40 0.69 -1.66
C ILE A 106 1.40 -0.47 -1.62
N VAL A 107 2.36 -0.46 -0.69
CA VAL A 107 3.34 -1.56 -0.54
C VAL A 107 2.64 -2.87 -0.22
N GLY A 108 1.67 -2.86 0.69
CA GLY A 108 0.85 -4.02 1.03
C GLY A 108 0.07 -4.57 -0.16
N GLY A 109 -0.48 -3.71 -1.02
CA GLY A 109 -1.14 -4.15 -2.25
C GLY A 109 -0.18 -4.81 -3.24
N ILE A 110 1.02 -4.24 -3.42
CA ILE A 110 2.04 -4.77 -4.34
C ILE A 110 2.60 -6.10 -3.84
N VAL A 111 3.07 -6.15 -2.59
CA VAL A 111 3.67 -7.37 -2.01
C VAL A 111 2.60 -8.44 -1.80
N GLY A 112 1.41 -8.07 -1.32
CA GLY A 112 0.28 -8.96 -1.12
C GLY A 112 -0.19 -9.64 -2.41
N ALA A 113 -0.15 -8.94 -3.56
CA ALA A 113 -0.44 -9.54 -4.86
C ALA A 113 0.56 -10.64 -5.25
N GLY A 114 1.79 -10.60 -4.72
CA GLY A 114 2.81 -11.62 -4.96
C GLY A 114 2.73 -12.78 -4.00
N VAL A 115 2.68 -12.49 -2.70
CA VAL A 115 2.77 -13.53 -1.65
C VAL A 115 1.43 -14.22 -1.37
N GLY A 116 0.32 -13.66 -1.88
CA GLY A 116 -1.02 -14.16 -1.59
C GLY A 116 -1.45 -13.92 -0.15
N GLU A 117 -2.64 -14.39 0.22
CA GLU A 117 -3.14 -14.23 1.60
C GLU A 117 -2.27 -14.99 2.61
N ASP A 118 -1.76 -16.17 2.24
CA ASP A 118 -0.93 -17.01 3.12
C ASP A 118 0.42 -16.36 3.49
N GLY A 119 0.90 -15.43 2.65
CA GLY A 119 2.10 -14.64 2.94
C GLY A 119 1.88 -13.44 3.87
N ILE A 120 0.63 -13.12 4.20
CA ILE A 120 0.29 -12.03 5.12
C ILE A 120 0.23 -12.57 6.55
N PRO A 121 0.87 -11.91 7.54
CA PRO A 121 0.79 -12.36 8.91
C PRO A 121 -0.65 -12.53 9.41
N ARG A 122 -0.98 -13.75 9.86
CA ARG A 122 -2.36 -14.07 10.26
C ARG A 122 -2.91 -13.16 11.36
N ALA A 123 -2.07 -12.82 12.35
CA ALA A 123 -2.43 -11.88 13.41
C ALA A 123 -2.80 -10.48 12.90
N TRP A 124 -2.28 -10.05 11.74
CA TRP A 124 -2.66 -8.78 11.13
C TRP A 124 -4.04 -8.87 10.47
N ILE A 125 -4.32 -9.97 9.77
CA ILE A 125 -5.64 -10.23 9.18
C ILE A 125 -6.72 -10.32 10.29
N ASP A 126 -6.45 -11.11 11.32
CA ASP A 126 -7.37 -11.30 12.44
C ASP A 126 -7.54 -10.02 13.29
N GLY A 127 -6.57 -9.10 13.22
CA GLY A 127 -6.63 -7.78 13.84
C GLY A 127 -7.42 -6.73 13.06
N ILE A 128 -7.88 -7.03 11.83
CA ILE A 128 -8.67 -6.09 11.03
C ILE A 128 -10.04 -5.91 11.68
N TRP A 129 -10.29 -4.69 12.15
CA TRP A 129 -11.58 -4.28 12.67
C TRP A 129 -12.25 -3.29 11.72
N GLU A 130 -12.95 -3.81 10.72
CA GLU A 130 -13.81 -3.02 9.83
C GLU A 130 -15.19 -3.66 9.73
N TYR A 131 -16.22 -2.85 9.97
CA TYR A 131 -17.62 -3.21 9.78
C TYR A 131 -18.32 -2.09 9.01
N PRO A 132 -19.15 -2.39 8.00
CA PRO A 132 -19.62 -3.72 7.58
C PRO A 132 -18.72 -4.47 6.59
N ARG A 133 -17.55 -3.91 6.23
CA ARG A 133 -16.62 -4.52 5.25
C ARG A 133 -15.64 -5.46 5.96
N SER A 134 -16.17 -6.57 6.49
CA SER A 134 -15.39 -7.60 7.16
C SER A 134 -14.31 -8.21 6.26
N VAL A 135 -13.37 -8.95 6.86
CA VAL A 135 -12.38 -9.74 6.10
C VAL A 135 -13.06 -10.69 5.11
N SER A 136 -14.18 -11.32 5.48
CA SER A 136 -14.95 -12.16 4.55
C SER A 136 -15.50 -11.37 3.36
N TRP A 137 -16.01 -10.16 3.58
CA TRP A 137 -16.46 -9.29 2.49
C TRP A 137 -15.30 -8.90 1.56
N MET A 138 -14.13 -8.59 2.12
CA MET A 138 -12.92 -8.27 1.34
C MET A 138 -12.45 -9.46 0.50
N ARG A 139 -12.48 -10.69 1.04
CA ARG A 139 -12.17 -11.92 0.29
C ARG A 139 -13.13 -12.11 -0.88
N SER A 140 -14.45 -12.01 -0.63
CA SER A 140 -15.46 -12.12 -1.68
C SER A 140 -15.32 -11.04 -2.75
N LEU A 141 -14.91 -9.82 -2.38
CA LEU A 141 -14.61 -8.76 -3.34
C LEU A 141 -13.41 -9.13 -4.22
N GLY A 142 -12.35 -9.67 -3.61
CA GLY A 142 -11.16 -10.13 -4.32
C GLY A 142 -11.46 -11.28 -5.29
N GLU A 143 -12.23 -12.27 -4.85
CA GLU A 143 -12.71 -13.39 -5.68
C GLU A 143 -13.54 -12.89 -6.86
N THR A 144 -14.53 -12.02 -6.61
CA THR A 144 -15.38 -11.43 -7.66
C THR A 144 -14.55 -10.67 -8.70
N LEU A 145 -13.52 -9.94 -8.25
CA LEU A 145 -12.62 -9.22 -9.14
C LEU A 145 -11.77 -10.19 -9.99
N ALA A 146 -11.25 -11.26 -9.38
CA ALA A 146 -10.48 -12.29 -10.08
C ALA A 146 -11.32 -12.98 -11.15
N ASP A 147 -12.55 -13.38 -10.83
CA ASP A 147 -13.49 -14.01 -11.75
C ASP A 147 -13.85 -13.07 -12.91
N THR A 148 -14.11 -11.79 -12.62
CA THR A 148 -14.38 -10.75 -13.64
C THR A 148 -13.24 -10.64 -14.65
N ILE A 149 -11.99 -10.65 -14.18
CA ILE A 149 -10.80 -10.59 -15.03
C ILE A 149 -10.65 -11.88 -15.84
N HIS A 150 -10.88 -13.04 -15.22
CA HIS A 150 -10.71 -14.34 -15.87
C HIS A 150 -11.77 -14.59 -16.96
N GLU A 151 -13.04 -14.35 -16.65
CA GLU A 151 -14.17 -14.55 -17.55
C GLU A 151 -14.34 -13.42 -18.57
N LYS A 152 -13.67 -12.28 -18.37
CA LYS A 152 -13.82 -11.05 -19.16
C LYS A 152 -15.28 -10.57 -19.23
N ARG A 153 -16.05 -10.82 -18.15
CA ARG A 153 -17.46 -10.43 -18.01
C ARG A 153 -17.65 -9.59 -16.76
N PRO A 154 -18.41 -8.48 -16.82
CA PRO A 154 -18.66 -7.66 -15.64
C PRO A 154 -19.46 -8.44 -14.59
N ALA A 155 -18.93 -8.54 -13.36
CA ALA A 155 -19.68 -9.02 -12.20
C ALA A 155 -20.11 -7.84 -11.31
N LYS A 156 -21.19 -8.04 -10.54
CA LYS A 156 -21.58 -7.07 -9.51
C LYS A 156 -20.73 -7.31 -8.26
N PRO A 157 -20.13 -6.26 -7.66
CA PRO A 157 -19.38 -6.42 -6.43
C PRO A 157 -20.30 -6.81 -5.27
N PRO A 158 -19.79 -7.49 -4.23
CA PRO A 158 -20.55 -7.77 -3.02
C PRO A 158 -21.07 -6.47 -2.41
N THR A 159 -22.36 -6.42 -2.11
CA THR A 159 -22.99 -5.21 -1.56
C THR A 159 -22.75 -5.11 -0.06
N VAL A 160 -22.78 -3.89 0.46
CA VAL A 160 -22.79 -3.62 1.91
C VAL A 160 -24.16 -3.10 2.31
N ASN A 161 -24.63 -3.47 3.49
CA ASN A 161 -25.91 -2.97 3.99
C ASN A 161 -25.79 -1.46 4.29
N PRO A 162 -26.55 -0.59 3.59
CA PRO A 162 -26.44 0.86 3.77
C PRO A 162 -26.85 1.32 5.17
N ILE A 163 -27.79 0.62 5.82
CA ILE A 163 -28.19 0.88 7.21
C ILE A 163 -27.02 0.59 8.16
N ALA A 164 -26.30 -0.50 7.93
CA ALA A 164 -25.10 -0.84 8.71
C ALA A 164 -23.97 0.20 8.54
N VAL A 165 -23.78 0.72 7.33
CA VAL A 165 -22.83 1.81 7.06
C VAL A 165 -23.25 3.08 7.81
N LEU A 166 -24.55 3.42 7.81
CA LEU A 166 -25.07 4.57 8.56
C LEU A 166 -24.76 4.43 10.05
N PHE A 167 -25.08 3.28 10.66
CA PHE A 167 -24.78 3.04 12.07
C PHE A 167 -23.29 3.14 12.39
N ARG A 168 -22.43 2.55 11.56
CA ARG A 168 -20.98 2.68 11.74
C ARG A 168 -20.52 4.14 11.68
N ASN A 169 -21.01 4.92 10.73
CA ASN A 169 -20.64 6.33 10.59
C ASN A 169 -21.12 7.16 11.77
N VAL A 170 -22.32 6.89 12.28
CA VAL A 170 -22.86 7.54 13.50
C VAL A 170 -21.99 7.19 14.71
N LEU A 171 -21.63 5.92 14.90
CA LEU A 171 -20.72 5.52 15.98
C LEU A 171 -19.36 6.20 15.87
N PHE A 172 -18.77 6.22 14.67
CA PHE A 172 -17.48 6.88 14.43
C PHE A 172 -17.55 8.38 14.70
N LEU A 173 -18.65 9.05 14.30
CA LEU A 173 -18.88 10.45 14.60
C LEU A 173 -18.89 10.70 16.11
N PHE A 174 -19.56 9.86 16.90
CA PHE A 174 -19.54 9.97 18.36
C PHE A 174 -18.13 9.82 18.93
N ILE A 175 -17.33 8.87 18.44
CA ILE A 175 -15.93 8.69 18.87
C ILE A 175 -15.10 9.93 18.57
N VAL A 176 -15.22 10.48 17.36
CA VAL A 176 -14.49 11.70 16.94
C VAL A 176 -14.91 12.90 17.77
N LEU A 177 -16.21 13.12 17.97
CA LEU A 177 -16.72 14.22 18.79
C LEU A 177 -16.23 14.09 20.23
N PHE A 178 -16.34 12.90 20.83
CA PHE A 178 -15.83 12.64 22.17
C PHE A 178 -14.34 12.95 22.28
N HIS A 179 -13.53 12.49 21.32
CA HIS A 179 -12.09 12.75 21.32
C HIS A 179 -11.77 14.23 21.10
N GLY A 180 -12.51 14.91 20.23
CA GLY A 180 -12.42 16.35 20.00
C GLY A 180 -12.74 17.16 21.24
N PHE A 181 -13.88 16.89 21.90
CA PHE A 181 -14.25 17.53 23.16
C PHE A 181 -13.25 17.23 24.28
N ARG A 182 -12.75 16.00 24.39
CA ARG A 182 -11.69 15.64 25.34
C ARG A 182 -10.40 16.42 25.10
N ARG A 183 -10.05 16.69 23.84
CA ARG A 183 -8.86 17.47 23.48
C ARG A 183 -9.04 18.97 23.71
N LEU A 184 -10.28 19.46 23.68
CA LEU A 184 -10.65 20.86 23.95
C LEU A 184 -10.91 21.13 25.44
N ALA A 185 -11.20 20.11 26.23
CA ALA A 185 -11.31 20.22 27.67
C ALA A 185 -9.94 20.64 28.26
N PRO A 186 -9.86 21.71 29.06
CA PRO A 186 -8.64 22.09 29.76
C PRO A 186 -8.09 20.92 30.60
N PRO A 187 -6.76 20.83 30.84
CA PRO A 187 -6.26 19.94 31.86
C PRO A 187 -6.71 20.47 33.22
N TYR A 188 -7.90 20.09 33.67
CA TYR A 188 -8.27 20.24 35.07
C TYR A 188 -7.49 19.18 35.86
N LYS A 189 -6.80 19.68 36.90
CA LYS A 189 -5.82 19.02 37.77
C LYS A 189 -6.19 17.59 38.17
#